data_AF-A0A2N7QX64-F1
#
_entry.id   AF-A0A2N7QX64-F1
#
_cell.length_a   1.000
_cell.length_b   1.000
_cell.length_c   1.000
_cell.angle_alpha   90.00
_cell.angle_beta   90.00
_cell.angle_gamma   90.00
#
_symmetry.space_group_name_H-M   'P 1'
#
loop_
_entity.id
_entity.type
_entity.pdbx_description
1 polymer ?
#
loop_
_entity_poly.entity_id
_entity_poly.type
_entity_poly.pdbx_seq_one_letter_code
_entity_poly.pdbx_strand_id
1 'polypeptide(L)'
;MIHPRMPDAAVRRAYYSGFTPQVDAAFVTFGLGWHYDAGIQFLRLVLAGTFDRLPQLSVILGHWGEVVLFYAERLSAMDKVSGLAQPIASYLRKNLYVTASGMFLPHYLARAAAVVGVDHLLFSTDFPYQYRTGHDARLFLKNCGLSEEDKAGFAYGNWTQLTGEN
;
A
#
# COMPACT_ATOMS: atom_id res chain seq x y z
N MET A 1 4.26 9.90 1.38
CA MET A 1 3.42 8.81 1.93
C MET A 1 1.97 9.26 1.88
N ILE A 2 1.05 8.38 1.47
CA ILE A 2 -0.39 8.59 1.67
C ILE A 2 -0.82 7.63 2.79
N HIS A 3 -1.05 8.18 3.97
CA HIS A 3 -1.52 7.40 5.13
C HIS A 3 -3.06 7.39 5.14
N PRO A 4 -3.70 6.26 5.49
CA PRO A 4 -5.14 6.18 5.66
C PRO A 4 -5.71 7.27 6.56
N ARG A 5 -6.86 7.81 6.16
CA ARG A 5 -7.68 8.71 6.94
C ARG A 5 -9.14 8.37 6.74
N MET A 6 -9.97 8.84 7.65
CA MET A 6 -11.40 8.65 7.49
C MET A 6 -11.88 9.31 6.17
N PRO A 7 -12.66 8.60 5.33
CA PRO A 7 -13.22 9.12 4.09
C PRO A 7 -14.08 10.38 4.30
N ASP A 8 -14.34 11.11 3.21
CA ASP A 8 -15.24 12.27 3.24
C ASP A 8 -16.65 11.93 3.73
N ALA A 9 -17.31 12.88 4.39
CA ALA A 9 -18.65 12.71 4.96
C ALA A 9 -19.68 12.14 3.98
N ALA A 10 -19.64 12.54 2.70
CA ALA A 10 -20.55 12.00 1.70
C ALA A 10 -20.31 10.51 1.42
N VAL A 11 -19.04 10.09 1.33
CA VAL A 11 -18.65 8.69 1.13
C VAL A 11 -19.01 7.84 2.35
N ARG A 12 -18.77 8.37 3.56
CA ARG A 12 -19.13 7.71 4.82
C ARG A 12 -20.62 7.39 4.88
N ARG A 13 -21.45 8.40 4.64
CA ARG A 13 -22.91 8.24 4.64
C ARG A 13 -23.39 7.23 3.59
N ALA A 14 -22.73 7.19 2.43
CA ALA A 14 -23.15 6.33 1.33
C ALA A 14 -22.79 4.84 1.54
N TYR A 15 -21.59 4.55 2.06
CA TYR A 15 -21.06 3.19 2.07
C TYR A 15 -20.90 2.56 3.46
N TYR A 16 -20.72 3.37 4.50
CA TYR A 16 -20.24 2.90 5.80
C TYR A 16 -21.19 3.25 6.96
N SER A 17 -22.42 3.67 6.65
CA SER A 17 -23.43 4.06 7.65
C SER A 17 -24.67 3.16 7.60
N GLY A 18 -25.39 3.08 8.72
CA GLY A 18 -26.67 2.37 8.82
C GLY A 18 -26.66 1.18 9.79
N PHE A 19 -25.57 1.00 10.55
CA PHE A 19 -25.47 -0.01 11.60
C PHE A 19 -25.45 0.66 12.99
N THR A 20 -24.79 0.03 13.96
CA THR A 20 -24.51 0.66 15.26
C THR A 20 -23.35 1.65 15.12
N PRO A 21 -23.27 2.69 15.98
CA PRO A 21 -22.17 3.65 15.94
C PRO A 21 -20.77 3.01 15.97
N GLN A 22 -20.60 1.90 16.69
CA GLN A 22 -19.34 1.17 16.79
C GLN A 22 -19.00 0.43 15.48
N VAL A 23 -19.99 -0.21 14.85
CA VAL A 23 -19.79 -0.89 13.57
C VAL A 23 -19.51 0.12 12.46
N ASP A 24 -20.28 1.21 12.41
CA ASP A 24 -20.05 2.30 11.45
C ASP A 24 -18.63 2.88 11.62
N ALA A 25 -18.20 3.15 12.85
CA ALA A 25 -16.86 3.68 13.14
C ALA A 25 -15.74 2.71 12.76
N ALA A 26 -15.88 1.41 13.04
CA ALA A 26 -14.91 0.41 12.64
C ALA A 26 -14.86 0.24 11.12
N PHE A 27 -16.02 0.13 10.47
CA PHE A 27 -16.13 -0.13 9.04
C PHE A 27 -15.57 1.02 8.20
N VAL A 28 -15.82 2.26 8.62
CA VAL A 28 -15.30 3.47 7.95
C VAL A 28 -13.81 3.71 8.18
N THR A 29 -13.23 3.11 9.23
CA THR A 29 -11.80 3.20 9.56
C THR A 29 -11.10 1.86 9.32
N PHE A 30 -10.52 1.25 10.36
CA PHE A 30 -9.64 0.08 10.31
C PHE A 30 -10.26 -1.17 9.70
N GLY A 31 -11.58 -1.27 9.65
CA GLY A 31 -12.26 -2.39 9.02
C GLY A 31 -12.10 -2.39 7.50
N LEU A 32 -12.24 -1.23 6.84
CA LEU A 32 -12.12 -1.16 5.38
C LEU A 32 -11.98 0.26 4.82
N GLY A 33 -12.76 1.21 5.34
CA GLY A 33 -13.05 2.47 4.64
C GLY A 33 -11.83 3.34 4.38
N TRP A 34 -10.95 3.50 5.37
CA TRP A 34 -9.75 4.34 5.22
C TRP A 34 -8.72 3.76 4.23
N HIS A 35 -8.75 2.44 3.98
CA HIS A 35 -7.85 1.74 3.06
C HIS A 35 -8.33 2.00 1.64
N TYR A 36 -9.63 1.86 1.39
CA TYR A 36 -10.21 2.22 0.10
C TYR A 36 -9.99 3.71 -0.23
N ASP A 37 -10.16 4.60 0.74
CA ASP A 37 -9.95 6.04 0.51
C ASP A 37 -8.50 6.34 0.12
N ALA A 38 -7.51 5.80 0.86
CA ALA A 38 -6.09 5.97 0.52
C ALA A 38 -5.72 5.34 -0.84
N GLY A 39 -6.22 4.15 -1.14
CA GLY A 39 -6.01 3.48 -2.43
C GLY A 39 -6.60 4.28 -3.59
N ILE A 40 -7.82 4.82 -3.42
CA ILE A 40 -8.46 5.70 -4.41
C ILE A 40 -7.66 6.99 -4.60
N GLN A 41 -7.16 7.61 -3.53
CA GLN A 41 -6.32 8.80 -3.65
C GLN A 41 -5.07 8.54 -4.50
N PHE A 42 -4.39 7.43 -4.28
CA PHE A 42 -3.25 7.03 -5.11
C PHE A 42 -3.66 6.78 -6.57
N LEU A 43 -4.74 6.04 -6.81
CA LEU A 43 -5.22 5.78 -8.18
C LEU A 43 -5.64 7.05 -8.90
N ARG A 44 -6.18 8.05 -8.20
CA ARG A 44 -6.47 9.37 -8.77
C ARG A 44 -5.20 10.09 -9.21
N LEU A 45 -4.09 9.95 -8.49
CA LEU A 45 -2.79 10.50 -8.93
C LEU A 45 -2.30 9.80 -10.20
N VAL A 46 -2.40 8.47 -10.26
CA VAL A 46 -2.05 7.69 -11.46
C VAL A 46 -2.89 8.16 -12.64
N LEU A 47 -4.22 8.11 -12.53
CA LEU A 47 -5.15 8.43 -13.61
C LEU A 47 -5.14 9.92 -14.01
N ALA A 48 -4.70 10.81 -13.13
CA ALA A 48 -4.49 12.22 -13.47
C ALA A 48 -3.19 12.47 -14.26
N GLY A 49 -2.42 11.42 -14.60
CA GLY A 49 -1.14 11.54 -15.29
C GLY A 49 -0.06 12.22 -14.44
N THR A 50 -0.17 12.16 -13.11
CA THR A 50 0.81 12.82 -12.22
C THR A 50 2.21 12.25 -12.43
N PHE A 51 2.33 10.93 -12.58
CA PHE A 51 3.61 10.27 -12.79
C PHE A 51 4.14 10.39 -14.23
N ASP A 52 3.30 10.77 -15.20
CA ASP A 52 3.78 11.17 -16.52
C ASP A 52 4.53 12.50 -16.44
N ARG A 53 4.01 13.44 -15.65
CA ARG A 53 4.64 14.76 -15.44
C ARG A 53 5.82 14.68 -14.48
N LEU A 54 5.76 13.80 -13.50
CA LEU A 54 6.75 13.64 -12.42
C LEU A 54 7.20 12.17 -12.33
N PRO A 55 7.97 11.67 -13.32
CA PRO A 55 8.31 10.24 -13.41
C PRO A 55 9.17 9.73 -12.25
N GLN A 56 9.89 10.63 -11.57
CA GLN A 56 10.72 10.32 -10.41
C GLN A 56 9.98 10.43 -9.07
N LEU A 57 8.70 10.84 -9.07
CA LEU A 57 7.92 10.92 -7.84
C LEU A 57 7.59 9.51 -7.34
N SER A 58 8.03 9.22 -6.12
CA SER A 58 7.69 8.00 -5.39
C SER A 58 6.59 8.26 -4.35
N VAL A 59 5.64 7.35 -4.25
CA VAL A 59 4.58 7.33 -3.24
C VAL A 59 4.70 6.06 -2.41
N ILE A 60 4.48 6.18 -1.10
CA ILE A 60 4.44 5.05 -0.18
C ILE A 60 3.00 4.84 0.27
N LEU A 61 2.53 3.59 0.19
CA LEU A 61 1.26 3.11 0.75
C LEU A 61 1.49 2.06 1.83
N GLY A 62 0.69 2.11 2.90
CA GLY A 62 0.70 1.11 3.97
C GLY A 62 -0.10 -0.13 3.62
N HIS A 63 -0.23 -1.05 4.57
CA HIS A 63 -1.22 -2.14 4.55
C HIS A 63 -1.23 -2.95 3.25
N TRP A 64 -0.03 -3.26 2.74
CA TRP A 64 0.17 -3.94 1.45
C TRP A 64 -0.46 -3.23 0.25
N GLY A 65 -0.45 -1.90 0.27
CA GLY A 65 -0.87 -1.04 -0.82
C GLY A 65 -2.35 -0.72 -0.85
N GLU A 66 -3.01 -0.65 0.32
CA GLU A 66 -4.35 -0.06 0.48
C GLU A 66 -5.39 -0.58 -0.54
N VAL A 67 -5.46 -1.91 -0.70
CA VAL A 67 -6.35 -2.65 -1.63
C VAL A 67 -5.99 -2.47 -3.13
N VAL A 68 -5.14 -1.53 -3.51
CA VAL A 68 -4.74 -1.28 -4.91
C VAL A 68 -4.12 -2.52 -5.54
N LEU A 69 -3.21 -3.21 -4.83
CA LEU A 69 -2.49 -4.37 -5.38
C LEU A 69 -3.39 -5.59 -5.63
N PHE A 70 -4.51 -5.68 -4.92
CA PHE A 70 -5.52 -6.72 -5.15
C PHE A 70 -6.10 -6.58 -6.56
N TYR A 71 -6.38 -5.35 -6.99
CA TYR A 71 -6.95 -5.04 -8.31
C TYR A 71 -5.90 -4.74 -9.39
N ALA A 72 -4.60 -4.93 -9.14
CA ALA A 72 -3.53 -4.53 -10.06
C ALA A 72 -3.72 -5.04 -11.50
N GLU A 73 -4.13 -6.30 -11.68
CA GLU A 73 -4.41 -6.87 -13.00
C GLU A 73 -5.65 -6.21 -13.63
N ARG A 74 -6.74 -6.09 -12.86
CA ARG A 74 -7.99 -5.50 -13.35
C ARG A 74 -7.84 -4.03 -13.73
N LEU A 75 -6.97 -3.29 -13.04
CA LEU A 75 -6.69 -1.88 -13.32
C LEU A 75 -6.13 -1.67 -14.72
N SER A 76 -5.44 -2.63 -15.32
CA SER A 76 -4.97 -2.56 -16.71
C SER A 76 -6.10 -2.43 -17.73
N ALA A 77 -7.35 -2.76 -17.38
CA ALA A 77 -8.50 -2.48 -18.25
C ALA A 77 -8.68 -0.99 -18.52
N MET A 78 -8.24 -0.11 -17.59
CA MET A 78 -8.31 1.34 -17.73
C MET A 78 -7.31 1.88 -18.75
N ASP A 79 -6.25 1.13 -19.11
CA ASP A 79 -5.23 1.58 -20.08
C ASP A 79 -5.84 1.91 -21.45
N LYS A 80 -7.00 1.32 -21.77
CA LYS A 80 -7.75 1.58 -23.00
C LYS A 80 -8.40 2.97 -23.06
N VAL A 81 -8.59 3.62 -21.92
CA VAL A 81 -9.36 4.87 -21.79
C VAL A 81 -8.65 5.96 -20.98
N SER A 82 -7.57 5.62 -20.28
CA SER A 82 -6.89 6.53 -19.34
C SER A 82 -6.09 7.62 -20.04
N GLY A 83 -5.59 7.37 -21.26
CA GLY A 83 -4.71 8.31 -21.98
C GLY A 83 -3.32 8.48 -21.36
N LEU A 84 -2.92 7.60 -20.45
CA LEU A 84 -1.61 7.63 -19.78
C LEU A 84 -0.47 7.26 -20.74
N ALA A 85 0.72 7.81 -20.51
CA ALA A 85 1.87 7.54 -21.37
C ALA A 85 2.44 6.12 -21.23
N GLN A 86 2.11 5.42 -20.14
CA GLN A 86 2.52 4.05 -19.85
C GLN A 86 1.33 3.24 -19.31
N PRO A 87 1.38 1.89 -19.38
CA PRO A 87 0.39 1.04 -18.71
C PRO A 87 0.36 1.29 -17.21
N ILE A 88 -0.81 1.15 -16.56
CA ILE A 88 -0.94 1.38 -15.11
C ILE A 88 0.03 0.53 -14.29
N ALA A 89 0.26 -0.72 -14.71
CA ALA A 89 1.22 -1.63 -14.08
C ALA A 89 2.65 -1.06 -14.04
N SER A 90 3.04 -0.21 -15.00
CA SER A 90 4.34 0.45 -15.01
C SER A 90 4.47 1.46 -13.87
N TYR A 91 3.43 2.26 -13.58
CA TYR A 91 3.47 3.19 -12.45
C TYR A 91 3.42 2.45 -11.11
N LEU A 92 2.69 1.34 -11.02
CA LEU A 92 2.74 0.48 -9.82
C LEU A 92 4.16 -0.04 -9.55
N ARG A 93 4.91 -0.39 -10.60
CA ARG A 93 6.31 -0.85 -10.44
C ARG A 93 7.31 0.26 -10.19
N LYS A 94 7.12 1.43 -10.79
CA LYS A 94 8.15 2.50 -10.77
C LYS A 94 7.94 3.54 -9.69
N ASN A 95 6.68 3.81 -9.33
CA ASN A 95 6.33 4.98 -8.50
C ASN A 95 5.74 4.59 -7.15
N LEU A 96 5.43 3.32 -6.91
CA LEU A 96 4.79 2.88 -5.68
C LEU A 96 5.72 2.03 -4.83
N TYR A 97 5.88 2.42 -3.58
CA TYR A 97 6.44 1.60 -2.50
C TYR A 97 5.30 1.14 -1.59
N VAL A 98 5.40 -0.07 -1.04
CA VAL A 98 4.38 -0.62 -0.15
C VAL A 98 4.96 -1.16 1.14
N THR A 99 4.19 -1.05 2.23
CA THR A 99 4.65 -1.44 3.57
C THR A 99 3.71 -2.40 4.27
N ALA A 100 4.24 -3.18 5.22
CA ALA A 100 3.50 -4.23 5.91
C ALA A 100 2.47 -3.73 6.93
N SER A 101 2.74 -2.59 7.59
CA SER A 101 1.85 -1.92 8.55
C SER A 101 1.18 -2.86 9.55
N GLY A 102 1.97 -3.76 10.18
CA GLY A 102 1.45 -4.69 11.18
C GLY A 102 0.67 -5.90 10.64
N MET A 103 0.53 -6.05 9.32
CA MET A 103 -0.17 -7.17 8.66
C MET A 103 0.81 -8.26 8.22
N PHE A 104 1.21 -9.12 9.15
CA PHE A 104 2.32 -10.07 8.95
C PHE A 104 1.94 -11.42 8.31
N LEU A 105 1.25 -11.38 7.16
CA LEU A 105 0.94 -12.58 6.39
C LEU A 105 1.89 -12.73 5.18
N PRO A 106 2.66 -13.84 5.06
CA PRO A 106 3.64 -14.01 3.97
C PRO A 106 3.05 -13.94 2.55
N HIS A 107 1.80 -14.33 2.36
CA HIS A 107 1.17 -14.28 1.04
C HIS A 107 0.90 -12.83 0.56
N TYR A 108 0.72 -11.87 1.48
CA TYR A 108 0.61 -10.46 1.10
C TYR A 108 1.95 -9.91 0.62
N LEU A 109 3.04 -10.29 1.28
CA LEU A 109 4.39 -9.95 0.84
C LEU A 109 4.70 -10.52 -0.55
N ALA A 110 4.43 -11.82 -0.75
CA ALA A 110 4.66 -12.46 -2.05
C ALA A 110 3.86 -11.79 -3.18
N ARG A 111 2.59 -11.43 -2.90
CA ARG A 111 1.77 -10.70 -3.87
C ARG A 111 2.32 -9.29 -4.13
N ALA A 112 2.74 -8.58 -3.09
CA ALA A 112 3.33 -7.25 -3.22
C ALA A 112 4.60 -7.30 -4.08
N ALA A 113 5.52 -8.22 -3.79
CA ALA A 113 6.74 -8.45 -4.55
C ALA A 113 6.46 -8.71 -6.04
N ALA A 114 5.46 -9.52 -6.35
CA ALA A 114 5.08 -9.82 -7.74
C ALA A 114 4.53 -8.60 -8.51
N VAL A 115 3.91 -7.64 -7.81
CA VAL A 115 3.33 -6.45 -8.43
C VAL A 115 4.34 -5.31 -8.53
N VAL A 116 4.96 -4.92 -7.40
CA VAL A 116 5.82 -3.72 -7.34
C VAL A 116 7.32 -4.03 -7.44
N GLY A 117 7.73 -5.29 -7.27
CA GLY A 117 9.14 -5.67 -7.18
C GLY A 117 9.67 -5.63 -5.74
N VAL A 118 10.73 -6.39 -5.45
CA VAL A 118 11.30 -6.53 -4.09
C VAL A 118 11.93 -5.23 -3.58
N ASP A 119 12.52 -4.42 -4.47
CA ASP A 119 13.15 -3.14 -4.14
C ASP A 119 12.16 -2.05 -3.71
N HIS A 120 10.87 -2.28 -3.97
CA HIS A 120 9.77 -1.36 -3.64
C HIS A 120 9.01 -1.76 -2.37
N LEU A 121 9.52 -2.74 -1.63
CA LEU A 121 8.95 -3.20 -0.37
C LEU A 121 9.66 -2.55 0.82
N LEU A 122 8.91 -2.02 1.77
CA LEU A 122 9.47 -1.43 3.00
C LEU A 122 8.86 -2.07 4.24
N PHE A 123 9.67 -2.41 5.23
CA PHE A 123 9.16 -2.94 6.48
C PHE A 123 8.53 -1.85 7.36
N SER A 124 7.38 -2.15 7.97
CA SER A 124 6.72 -1.26 8.93
C SER A 124 5.78 -2.06 9.85
N THR A 125 5.45 -1.51 11.02
CA THR A 125 4.71 -2.22 12.08
C THR A 125 3.42 -1.54 12.51
N ASP A 126 3.17 -0.31 12.05
CA ASP A 126 2.03 0.52 12.48
C ASP A 126 1.98 0.71 14.02
N PHE A 127 3.14 0.95 14.63
CA PHE A 127 3.24 1.29 16.04
C PHE A 127 2.68 2.70 16.30
N PRO A 128 1.90 2.92 17.37
CA PRO A 128 1.56 1.97 18.45
C PRO A 128 0.29 1.12 18.20
N TYR A 129 -0.43 1.34 17.11
CA TYR A 129 -1.78 0.79 16.89
C TYR A 129 -1.84 -0.73 16.73
N GLN A 130 -0.88 -1.35 16.03
CA GLN A 130 -0.81 -2.81 15.83
C GLN A 130 0.19 -3.51 16.76
N TYR A 131 0.68 -2.84 17.81
CA TYR A 131 1.63 -3.46 18.72
C TYR A 131 1.03 -4.66 19.45
N ARG A 132 1.78 -5.77 19.48
CA ARG A 132 1.46 -7.00 20.20
C ARG A 132 2.72 -7.54 20.86
N THR A 133 2.57 -8.10 22.06
CA THR A 133 3.63 -8.91 22.69
C THR A 133 3.86 -10.19 21.89
N GLY A 134 5.09 -10.69 21.80
CA GLY A 134 5.39 -11.97 21.10
C GLY A 134 6.32 -11.85 19.90
N HIS A 135 6.80 -10.64 19.59
CA HIS A 135 7.79 -10.40 18.54
C HIS A 135 7.34 -10.80 17.12
N ASP A 136 6.03 -10.75 16.83
CA ASP A 136 5.44 -11.12 15.53
C ASP A 136 6.17 -10.48 14.34
N ALA A 137 6.49 -9.19 14.46
CA ALA A 137 7.28 -8.43 13.48
C ALA A 137 8.63 -9.09 13.16
N ARG A 138 9.36 -9.54 14.18
CA ARG A 138 10.66 -10.21 14.04
C ARG A 138 10.50 -11.63 13.48
N LEU A 139 9.49 -12.36 13.94
CA LEU A 139 9.18 -13.70 13.44
C LEU A 139 8.79 -13.67 11.95
N PHE A 140 8.02 -12.67 11.55
CA PHE A 140 7.66 -12.44 10.16
C PHE A 140 8.89 -12.20 9.30
N LEU A 141 9.77 -11.27 9.65
CA LEU A 141 11.02 -11.04 8.90
C LEU A 141 11.89 -12.30 8.80
N LYS A 142 11.94 -13.11 9.85
CA LYS A 142 12.68 -14.38 9.84
C LYS A 142 12.11 -15.38 8.83
N ASN A 143 10.79 -15.44 8.70
CA ASN A 143 10.05 -16.49 7.98
C ASN A 143 9.35 -15.99 6.70
N CYS A 144 9.69 -14.80 6.21
CA CYS A 144 8.95 -14.12 5.14
C CYS A 144 9.13 -14.75 3.74
N GLY A 145 10.06 -15.70 3.59
CA GLY A 145 10.30 -16.43 2.34
C GLY A 145 11.13 -15.68 1.29
N LEU A 146 11.62 -14.48 1.62
CA LEU A 146 12.59 -13.75 0.80
C LEU A 146 14.00 -14.32 0.93
N SER A 147 14.84 -14.10 -0.07
CA SER A 147 16.29 -14.34 0.03
C SER A 147 16.91 -13.46 1.12
N GLU A 148 18.12 -13.78 1.59
CA GLU A 148 18.76 -12.94 2.63
C GLU A 148 19.04 -11.51 2.14
N GLU A 149 19.38 -11.35 0.85
CA GLU A 149 19.58 -10.04 0.21
C GLU A 149 18.26 -9.25 0.16
N ASP A 150 17.20 -9.84 -0.39
CA ASP A 150 15.89 -9.19 -0.49
C ASP A 150 15.29 -8.89 0.90
N LYS A 151 15.56 -9.75 1.89
CA LYS A 151 15.13 -9.54 3.28
C LYS A 151 15.86 -8.36 3.92
N ALA A 152 17.15 -8.19 3.66
CA ALA A 152 17.91 -7.02 4.13
C ALA A 152 17.39 -5.74 3.46
N GLY A 153 17.12 -5.78 2.14
CA GLY A 153 16.47 -4.71 1.40
C GLY A 153 15.12 -4.33 2.02
N PHE A 154 14.22 -5.31 2.17
CA PHE A 154 12.91 -5.10 2.77
C PHE A 154 12.96 -4.57 4.22
N ALA A 155 13.88 -5.09 5.03
CA ALA A 155 13.99 -4.73 6.44
C ALA A 155 14.52 -3.30 6.65
N TYR A 156 15.44 -2.83 5.81
CA TYR A 156 16.01 -1.47 5.92
C TYR A 156 16.59 -0.92 4.61
N GLY A 157 17.26 -1.74 3.78
CA GLY A 157 18.06 -1.25 2.66
C GLY A 157 17.27 -0.44 1.62
N ASN A 158 16.03 -0.85 1.35
CA ASN A 158 15.16 -0.15 0.40
C ASN A 158 14.75 1.24 0.92
N TRP A 159 14.61 1.41 2.24
CA TRP A 159 14.35 2.71 2.85
C TRP A 159 15.57 3.63 2.69
N THR A 160 16.74 3.12 3.06
CA THR A 160 18.03 3.82 2.94
C THR A 160 18.27 4.31 1.50
N GLN A 161 17.99 3.45 0.51
CA GLN A 161 18.08 3.81 -0.90
C GLN A 161 17.07 4.89 -1.30
N LEU A 162 15.82 4.80 -0.82
CA LEU A 162 14.76 5.76 -1.14
C LEU A 162 15.03 7.16 -0.55
N THR A 163 15.62 7.24 0.65
CA THR A 163 15.88 8.51 1.33
C THR A 163 17.26 9.09 1.06
N GLY A 164 18.18 8.31 0.47
CA GLY A 164 19.55 8.73 0.21
C GLY A 164 20.42 8.85 1.46
N GLU A 165 20.03 8.18 2.55
CA GLU A 165 20.79 8.13 3.80
C GLU A 165 21.94 7.11 3.66
N ASN A 166 23.10 7.52 3.12
CA ASN A 166 24.32 6.69 3.10
C ASN A 166 25.11 6.79 4.41
#